data_AF-A0AAD6YZM0-F1
#
_entry.id   AF-A0AAD6YZM0-F1
#
_cell.length_a   1.000
_cell.length_b   1.000
_cell.length_c   1.000
_cell.angle_alpha   90.00
_cell.angle_beta   90.00
_cell.angle_gamma   90.00
#
_symmetry.space_group_name_H-M   'P 1'
#
loop_
_entity.id
_entity.type
_entity.pdbx_description
1 polymer ?
#
loop_
_entity_poly.entity_id
_entity_poly.type
_entity_poly.pdbx_seq_one_letter_code
_entity_poly.pdbx_strand_id
1 'polypeptide(L)'
;MALSNALNPIIHPDIRKHFDGSNLTVFETMITHILTDCHVDGYRTGKITCPAGATGPTTATDWSSATLTYAEWTARNEWVHSTIVLNVIDIIELGMKDTGAAKELWNSIITKYHNKSMMAVAHAKDNITHKIYNPTNLIDDHFKYHNVLCQGHNFGR
;
A
#
# COMPACT_ATOMS: atom_id res chain seq x y z
N MET A 1 16.22 -25.96 -19.00
CA MET A 1 16.50 -25.70 -17.56
C MET A 1 17.43 -24.50 -17.52
N ALA A 2 17.15 -23.37 -16.89
CA ALA A 2 16.39 -23.12 -15.67
C ALA A 2 15.56 -21.82 -15.75
N LEU A 3 14.36 -21.86 -15.16
CA LEU A 3 13.62 -20.69 -14.70
C LEU A 3 14.14 -20.36 -13.29
N SER A 4 15.05 -19.41 -13.11
CA SER A 4 15.35 -18.87 -11.77
C SER A 4 16.23 -17.62 -11.79
N ASN A 5 15.69 -16.50 -12.23
CA ASN A 5 16.10 -15.18 -11.71
C ASN A 5 14.86 -14.50 -11.10
N ALA A 6 14.04 -15.27 -10.38
CA ALA A 6 13.02 -14.69 -9.53
C ALA A 6 13.76 -13.95 -8.41
N LEU A 7 13.78 -12.62 -8.50
CA LEU A 7 14.18 -11.77 -7.39
C LEU A 7 13.35 -12.17 -6.17
N ASN A 8 13.95 -12.20 -4.99
CA ASN A 8 13.16 -12.38 -3.76
C ASN A 8 12.24 -11.16 -3.60
N PRO A 9 11.00 -11.32 -3.11
CA PRO A 9 10.15 -10.18 -2.75
C PRO A 9 10.90 -9.22 -1.83
N ILE A 10 10.75 -7.92 -2.07
CA ILE A 10 11.45 -6.90 -1.29
C ILE A 10 10.68 -6.66 0.01
N ILE A 11 11.37 -6.83 1.14
CA ILE A 11 10.81 -6.62 2.48
C ILE A 11 11.54 -5.44 3.12
N HIS A 12 10.78 -4.51 3.68
CA HIS A 12 11.36 -3.42 4.44
C HIS A 12 12.08 -3.97 5.69
N PRO A 13 13.34 -3.58 5.94
CA PRO A 13 14.17 -4.19 7.01
C PRO A 13 13.68 -3.86 8.43
N ASP A 14 13.02 -2.71 8.60
CA ASP A 14 12.37 -2.36 9.86
C ASP A 14 10.90 -2.78 9.85
N ILE A 15 10.57 -3.80 10.65
CA ILE A 15 9.20 -4.30 10.82
C ILE A 15 8.23 -3.24 11.34
N ARG A 16 8.71 -2.22 12.06
CA ARG A 16 7.88 -1.10 12.54
C ARG A 16 7.41 -0.19 11.41
N LYS A 17 7.92 -0.37 10.20
CA LYS A 17 7.48 0.31 8.98
C LYS A 17 6.52 -0.53 8.14
N HIS A 18 6.28 -1.77 8.53
CA HIS A 18 5.26 -2.60 7.89
C HIS A 18 3.88 -2.02 8.18
N PHE A 19 2.93 -2.33 7.31
CA PHE A 19 1.58 -1.80 7.42
C PHE A 19 0.82 -2.44 8.59
N ASP A 20 0.35 -1.61 9.52
CA ASP A 20 -0.40 -2.04 10.71
C ASP A 20 -1.86 -1.57 10.71
N GLY A 21 -2.30 -0.98 9.59
CA GLY A 21 -3.63 -0.38 9.48
C GLY A 21 -3.69 1.12 9.82
N SER A 22 -2.65 1.69 10.42
CA SER A 22 -2.61 3.09 10.85
C SER A 22 -1.71 3.97 9.97
N ASN A 23 -0.75 3.36 9.27
CA ASN A 23 0.32 4.05 8.51
C ASN A 23 0.14 3.95 6.98
N LEU A 24 -1.10 4.02 6.48
CA LEU A 24 -1.44 3.80 5.07
C LEU A 24 -0.61 4.63 4.10
N THR A 25 -0.49 5.94 4.30
CA THR A 25 0.26 6.82 3.38
C THR A 25 1.73 6.45 3.28
N VAL A 26 2.35 6.06 4.40
CA VAL A 26 3.77 5.65 4.44
C VAL A 26 3.95 4.34 3.70
N PHE A 27 3.07 3.37 3.97
CA PHE A 27 3.05 2.08 3.28
C PHE A 27 2.83 2.24 1.78
N GLU A 28 1.86 3.07 1.36
CA GLU A 28 1.56 3.32 -0.04
C GLU A 28 2.75 3.92 -0.80
N THR A 29 3.42 4.88 -0.19
CA THR A 29 4.61 5.52 -0.77
C THR A 29 5.73 4.50 -0.94
N MET A 30 5.99 3.70 0.10
CA MET A 30 7.03 2.67 0.08
C MET A 30 6.78 1.61 -0.99
N ILE A 31 5.58 1.02 -1.03
CA ILE A 31 5.23 0.01 -2.04
C ILE A 31 5.31 0.62 -3.43
N THR A 32 4.85 1.87 -3.62
CA THR A 32 4.94 2.54 -4.92
C THR A 32 6.39 2.65 -5.39
N HIS A 33 7.32 3.11 -4.54
CA HIS A 33 8.74 3.19 -4.91
C HIS A 33 9.32 1.83 -5.27
N ILE A 34 9.11 0.80 -4.43
CA ILE A 34 9.60 -0.57 -4.69
C ILE A 34 9.12 -1.06 -6.07
N LEU A 35 7.83 -0.91 -6.37
CA LEU A 35 7.28 -1.42 -7.62
C LEU A 35 7.65 -0.58 -8.84
N THR A 36 7.84 0.73 -8.68
CA THR A 36 8.31 1.61 -9.76
C THR A 36 9.78 1.32 -10.09
N ASP A 37 10.64 1.16 -9.10
CA ASP A 37 12.06 0.85 -9.28
C ASP A 37 12.28 -0.52 -9.93
N CYS A 38 11.38 -1.48 -9.65
CA CYS A 38 11.37 -2.79 -10.29
C CYS A 38 10.55 -2.84 -11.61
N HIS A 39 9.96 -1.72 -12.05
CA HIS A 39 9.11 -1.62 -13.25
C HIS A 39 7.90 -2.58 -13.29
N VAL A 40 7.32 -2.89 -12.13
CA VAL A 40 6.21 -3.85 -11.95
C VAL A 40 4.92 -3.22 -11.38
N ASP A 41 4.86 -1.90 -11.25
CA ASP A 41 3.66 -1.20 -10.76
C ASP A 41 2.39 -1.51 -11.60
N GLY A 42 2.57 -1.93 -12.85
CA GLY A 42 1.49 -2.37 -13.73
C GLY A 42 0.67 -3.55 -13.20
N TYR A 43 1.25 -4.46 -12.40
CA TYR A 43 0.52 -5.59 -11.82
C TYR A 43 -0.38 -5.16 -10.66
N ARG A 44 0.11 -4.23 -9.82
CA ARG A 44 -0.67 -3.62 -8.73
C ARG A 44 -1.84 -2.80 -9.26
N THR A 45 -1.60 -2.00 -10.30
CA THR A 45 -2.64 -1.14 -10.91
C THR A 45 -3.56 -1.92 -11.86
N GLY A 46 -3.15 -3.11 -12.30
CA GLY A 46 -3.87 -3.91 -13.30
C GLY A 46 -3.68 -3.43 -14.74
N LYS A 47 -2.70 -2.56 -15.00
CA LYS A 47 -2.32 -2.15 -16.36
C LYS A 47 -1.67 -3.30 -17.13
N ILE A 48 -0.93 -4.19 -16.45
CA ILE A 48 -0.39 -5.42 -17.04
C ILE A 48 -1.41 -6.54 -16.82
N THR A 49 -2.17 -6.85 -17.85
CA THR A 49 -3.23 -7.87 -17.79
C THR A 49 -2.67 -9.27 -18.02
N CYS A 50 -3.35 -10.28 -17.45
CA CYS A 50 -3.02 -11.67 -17.72
C CYS A 50 -3.20 -11.95 -19.22
N PRO A 51 -2.19 -12.54 -19.90
CA PRO A 51 -2.32 -12.90 -21.31
C PRO A 51 -3.38 -13.99 -21.48
N ALA A 52 -4.23 -13.84 -22.50
CA ALA A 52 -5.39 -14.71 -22.75
C ALA A 52 -5.06 -16.06 -23.43
N GLY A 53 -3.79 -16.44 -23.56
CA GLY A 53 -3.38 -17.67 -24.25
C GLY A 53 -1.89 -17.99 -24.14
N ALA A 54 -1.52 -19.20 -24.58
CA ALA A 54 -0.16 -19.75 -24.51
C ALA A 54 0.84 -19.14 -25.52
N THR A 55 0.39 -18.26 -26.42
CA THR A 55 1.25 -17.56 -27.38
C THR A 55 1.94 -16.37 -26.71
N GLY A 56 2.80 -16.68 -25.75
CA GLY A 56 3.77 -15.73 -25.23
C GLY A 56 5.12 -15.88 -25.94
N PRO A 57 6.07 -14.98 -25.68
CA PRO A 57 7.42 -15.08 -26.19
C PRO A 57 8.09 -16.40 -25.75
N THR A 58 8.90 -16.98 -26.63
CA THR A 58 9.64 -18.24 -26.36
C THR A 58 10.92 -18.02 -25.55
N THR A 59 11.31 -16.77 -25.35
CA THR A 59 12.48 -16.37 -24.58
C THR A 59 12.06 -15.56 -23.36
N ALA A 60 12.86 -15.64 -22.29
CA ALA A 60 12.65 -14.83 -21.10
C ALA A 60 12.59 -13.35 -21.47
N THR A 61 11.58 -12.67 -20.95
CA THR A 61 11.37 -11.24 -21.19
C THR A 61 11.86 -10.40 -20.03
N ASP A 62 12.15 -9.13 -20.30
CA ASP A 62 12.41 -8.14 -19.25
C ASP A 62 11.20 -7.93 -18.35
N TRP A 63 11.45 -7.55 -17.10
CA TRP A 63 10.41 -7.33 -16.07
C TRP A 63 9.36 -6.28 -16.46
N SER A 64 9.74 -5.34 -17.33
CA SER A 64 8.89 -4.29 -17.89
C SER A 64 8.12 -4.69 -19.17
N SER A 65 8.36 -5.88 -19.71
CA SER A 65 7.70 -6.32 -20.96
C SER A 65 6.19 -6.41 -20.81
N ALA A 66 5.46 -5.80 -21.76
CA ALA A 66 4.01 -5.91 -21.87
C ALA A 66 3.55 -7.20 -22.58
N THR A 67 4.46 -7.92 -23.22
CA THR A 67 4.19 -9.18 -23.91
C THR A 67 4.83 -10.31 -23.11
N LEU A 68 4.00 -11.14 -22.48
CA LEU A 68 4.42 -12.13 -21.49
C LEU A 68 3.78 -13.48 -21.79
N THR A 69 4.48 -14.55 -21.43
CA THR A 69 3.83 -15.84 -21.26
C THR A 69 2.93 -15.81 -20.02
N TYR A 70 1.95 -16.70 -19.98
CA TYR A 70 1.12 -16.89 -18.78
C TYR A 70 1.98 -17.20 -17.54
N ALA A 71 3.00 -18.04 -17.68
CA ALA A 71 3.90 -18.41 -16.59
C ALA A 71 4.72 -17.22 -16.06
N GLU A 72 5.28 -16.40 -16.95
CA GLU A 72 5.99 -15.18 -16.55
C GLU A 72 5.05 -14.17 -15.87
N TRP A 73 3.84 -13.99 -16.41
CA TRP A 73 2.85 -13.11 -15.80
C TRP A 73 2.50 -13.59 -14.38
N THR A 74 2.24 -14.88 -14.18
CA THR A 74 1.93 -15.46 -12.86
C THR A 74 3.08 -15.27 -11.89
N ALA A 75 4.32 -15.57 -12.29
CA ALA A 75 5.48 -15.41 -11.42
C ALA A 75 5.68 -13.95 -10.95
N ARG A 76 5.49 -12.98 -11.85
CA ARG A 76 5.64 -11.56 -11.52
C ARG A 76 4.46 -11.02 -10.73
N ASN A 77 3.24 -11.43 -11.05
CA ASN A 77 2.07 -11.11 -10.24
C ASN A 77 2.24 -11.64 -8.82
N GLU A 78 2.71 -12.88 -8.66
CA GLU A 78 2.98 -13.48 -7.35
C GLU A 78 4.09 -12.76 -6.59
N TRP A 79 5.14 -12.31 -7.31
CA TRP A 79 6.20 -11.51 -6.71
C TRP A 79 5.66 -10.18 -6.14
N VAL A 80 4.82 -9.47 -6.88
CA VAL A 80 4.19 -8.23 -6.40
C VAL A 80 3.24 -8.53 -5.25
N HIS A 81 2.43 -9.58 -5.36
CA HIS A 81 1.52 -10.02 -4.30
C HIS A 81 2.28 -10.31 -3.00
N SER A 82 3.31 -11.15 -3.06
CA SER A 82 4.18 -11.46 -1.93
C SER A 82 4.88 -10.23 -1.36
N THR A 83 5.34 -9.31 -2.21
CA THR A 83 5.95 -8.04 -1.77
C THR A 83 4.97 -7.21 -0.95
N ILE A 84 3.70 -7.15 -1.34
CA ILE A 84 2.68 -6.46 -0.55
C ILE A 84 2.44 -7.19 0.78
N VAL A 85 2.17 -8.51 0.74
CA VAL A 85 1.84 -9.32 1.93
C VAL A 85 2.96 -9.27 2.98
N LEU A 86 4.22 -9.42 2.57
CA LEU A 86 5.37 -9.48 3.48
C LEU A 86 5.71 -8.13 4.13
N ASN A 87 5.10 -7.03 3.65
CA ASN A 87 5.23 -5.71 4.23
C ASN A 87 3.96 -5.30 5.01
N VAL A 88 3.09 -6.25 5.35
CA VAL A 88 1.89 -6.06 6.16
C VAL A 88 2.02 -6.87 7.46
N ILE A 89 1.69 -6.24 8.59
CA ILE A 89 1.60 -6.91 9.89
C ILE A 89 0.23 -7.59 9.95
N ASP A 90 0.24 -8.91 10.18
CA ASP A 90 -0.94 -9.75 10.38
C ASP A 90 -2.11 -9.42 9.43
N ILE A 91 -1.94 -9.84 8.17
CA ILE A 91 -2.90 -9.60 7.09
C ILE A 91 -4.32 -10.12 7.40
N ILE A 92 -4.41 -11.17 8.24
CA ILE A 92 -5.67 -11.80 8.66
C ILE A 92 -6.38 -10.93 9.68
N GLU A 93 -5.68 -10.45 10.71
CA GLU A 93 -6.25 -9.53 11.72
C GLU A 93 -6.68 -8.19 11.09
N LEU A 94 -5.92 -7.71 10.11
CA LEU A 94 -6.30 -6.54 9.32
C LEU A 94 -7.46 -6.83 8.35
N GLY A 95 -7.93 -8.08 8.27
CA GLY A 95 -9.07 -8.54 7.48
C GLY A 95 -8.96 -8.16 6.01
N MET A 96 -7.78 -8.36 5.43
CA MET A 96 -7.53 -8.16 4.01
C MET A 96 -7.79 -9.47 3.26
N LYS A 97 -8.15 -9.34 1.97
CA LYS A 97 -8.19 -10.49 1.08
C LYS A 97 -6.78 -10.73 0.52
N ASP A 98 -6.15 -11.83 0.91
CA ASP A 98 -4.80 -12.27 0.52
C ASP A 98 -4.81 -13.30 -0.63
N THR A 99 -5.95 -13.46 -1.29
CA THR A 99 -6.14 -14.40 -2.40
C THR A 99 -6.39 -13.66 -3.71
N GLY A 100 -5.80 -14.16 -4.79
CA GLY A 100 -6.02 -13.68 -6.14
C GLY A 100 -4.85 -12.89 -6.71
N ALA A 101 -5.14 -11.92 -7.57
CA ALA A 101 -4.11 -11.10 -8.20
C ALA A 101 -3.59 -10.00 -7.27
N ALA A 102 -2.36 -9.52 -7.48
CA ALA A 102 -1.78 -8.42 -6.70
C ALA A 102 -2.68 -7.17 -6.69
N LYS A 103 -3.36 -6.90 -7.80
CA LYS A 103 -4.38 -5.84 -7.92
C LYS A 103 -5.53 -6.00 -6.92
N GLU A 104 -6.03 -7.21 -6.74
CA GLU A 104 -7.17 -7.48 -5.88
C GLU A 104 -6.80 -7.29 -4.40
N LEU A 105 -5.64 -7.80 -3.98
CA LEU A 105 -5.07 -7.53 -2.67
C LEU A 105 -4.90 -6.03 -2.45
N TRP A 106 -4.26 -5.32 -3.39
CA TRP A 106 -4.06 -3.87 -3.28
C TRP A 106 -5.38 -3.11 -3.14
N ASN A 107 -6.37 -3.42 -3.98
CA ASN A 107 -7.68 -2.79 -3.90
C ASN A 107 -8.40 -3.08 -2.57
N SER A 108 -8.22 -4.27 -2.00
CA SER A 108 -8.74 -4.61 -0.67
C SER A 108 -8.17 -3.69 0.40
N ILE A 109 -6.87 -3.39 0.35
CA ILE A 109 -6.20 -2.49 1.30
C ILE A 109 -6.74 -1.07 1.16
N ILE A 110 -6.67 -0.52 -0.06
CA ILE A 110 -7.06 0.86 -0.34
C ILE A 110 -8.53 1.09 0.01
N THR A 111 -9.43 0.22 -0.43
CA THR A 111 -10.87 0.39 -0.18
C THR A 111 -11.18 0.38 1.32
N LYS A 112 -10.52 -0.49 2.08
CA LYS A 112 -10.78 -0.62 3.52
C LYS A 112 -10.20 0.54 4.33
N TYR A 113 -8.96 0.94 4.06
CA TYR A 113 -8.23 1.87 4.90
C TYR A 113 -8.28 3.32 4.42
N HIS A 114 -8.50 3.56 3.12
CA HIS A 114 -8.71 4.92 2.62
C HIS A 114 -10.02 5.50 3.16
N ASN A 115 -11.09 4.69 3.24
CA ASN A 115 -12.35 5.09 3.86
C ASN A 115 -12.20 5.41 5.36
N LYS A 116 -11.48 4.57 6.11
CA LYS A 116 -11.18 4.84 7.52
C LYS A 116 -10.37 6.13 7.70
N SER A 117 -9.36 6.34 6.85
CA SER A 117 -8.57 7.57 6.84
C SER A 117 -9.44 8.80 6.54
N MET A 118 -10.28 8.77 5.50
CA MET A 118 -11.19 9.86 5.18
C MET A 118 -12.19 10.17 6.31
N MET A 119 -12.73 9.16 6.98
CA MET A 119 -13.60 9.37 8.15
C MET A 119 -12.84 9.99 9.31
N ALA A 120 -11.62 9.52 9.59
CA ALA A 120 -10.75 10.12 10.60
C ALA A 120 -10.43 11.58 10.27
N VAL A 121 -10.17 11.90 9.00
CA VAL A 121 -9.98 13.27 8.50
C VAL A 121 -11.21 14.12 8.74
N ALA A 122 -12.39 13.60 8.40
CA ALA A 122 -13.66 14.32 8.58
C ALA A 122 -13.92 14.62 10.06
N HIS A 123 -13.73 13.64 10.94
CA HIS A 123 -13.85 13.83 12.39
C HIS A 123 -12.83 14.81 12.95
N ALA A 124 -11.57 14.74 12.51
CA ALA A 124 -10.54 15.70 12.91
C ALA A 124 -10.91 17.12 12.50
N LYS A 125 -11.39 17.30 11.26
CA LYS A 125 -11.84 18.61 10.74
C LYS A 125 -13.06 19.14 11.48
N ASP A 126 -14.03 18.28 11.80
CA ASP A 126 -15.21 18.65 12.58
C ASP A 126 -14.84 19.11 13.99
N ASN A 127 -13.96 18.35 14.66
CA ASN A 127 -13.43 18.69 15.98
C ASN A 127 -12.67 20.01 15.99
N ILE A 128 -11.88 20.29 14.94
CA ILE A 128 -11.18 21.58 14.78
C ILE A 128 -12.19 22.72 14.61
N THR A 129 -13.20 22.52 13.75
CA THR A 129 -14.18 23.57 13.41
C THR A 129 -15.04 23.97 14.61
N HIS A 130 -15.37 23.04 15.50
CA HIS A 130 -16.18 23.29 16.69
C HIS A 130 -15.38 23.80 17.91
N LYS A 131 -14.05 23.91 17.81
CA LYS A 131 -13.21 24.41 18.92
C LYS A 131 -13.06 25.93 18.82
N ILE A 132 -14.03 26.64 19.41
CA ILE A 132 -13.96 28.08 19.63
C ILE A 132 -12.95 28.37 20.74
N TYR A 133 -12.04 29.33 20.50
CA TYR A 133 -11.11 29.82 21.52
C TYR A 133 -11.89 30.35 22.74
N ASN A 134 -11.58 29.83 23.92
CA ASN A 134 -12.11 30.36 25.17
C ASN A 134 -11.12 31.41 25.72
N PRO A 135 -11.50 32.70 25.82
CA PRO A 135 -10.62 33.77 26.27
C PRO A 135 -10.16 33.67 27.73
N THR A 136 -10.71 32.74 28.52
CA THR A 136 -10.20 32.46 29.87
C THR A 136 -8.98 31.54 29.88
N ASN A 137 -8.64 30.91 28.76
CA ASN A 137 -7.47 30.05 28.63
C ASN A 137 -6.31 30.80 27.98
N LEU A 138 -5.08 30.38 28.29
CA LEU A 138 -3.90 30.91 27.59
C LEU A 138 -3.98 30.51 26.11
N ILE A 139 -3.71 31.47 25.23
CA ILE A 139 -3.74 31.26 23.78
C ILE A 139 -2.74 30.19 23.33
N ASP A 140 -1.63 30.06 24.04
CA ASP A 140 -0.62 29.02 23.81
C ASP A 140 -1.15 27.60 24.05
N ASP A 141 -2.04 27.41 25.02
CA ASP A 141 -2.68 26.11 25.28
C ASP A 141 -3.66 25.75 24.16
N HIS A 142 -4.37 26.75 23.62
CA HIS A 142 -5.24 26.57 22.46
C HIS A 142 -4.43 26.18 21.22
N PHE A 143 -3.31 26.85 20.94
CA PHE A 143 -2.42 26.50 19.83
C PHE A 143 -1.75 25.14 20.00
N LYS A 144 -1.30 24.80 21.22
CA LYS A 144 -0.70 23.50 21.53
C LYS A 144 -1.69 22.36 21.29
N TYR A 145 -2.95 22.54 21.69
CA TYR A 145 -4.01 21.57 21.45
C TYR A 145 -4.35 21.45 19.95
N HIS A 146 -4.43 22.56 19.22
CA HIS A 146 -4.68 22.55 17.78
C HIS A 146 -3.55 21.84 17.02
N ASN A 147 -2.30 22.05 17.44
CA ASN A 147 -1.13 21.36 16.89
C ASN A 147 -1.19 19.84 17.18
N VAL A 148 -1.65 19.42 18.36
CA VAL A 148 -1.87 17.99 18.67
C VAL A 148 -2.96 17.37 17.79
N LEU A 149 -4.05 18.08 17.51
CA LEU A 149 -5.10 17.58 16.60
C LEU A 149 -4.60 17.48 15.15
N CYS A 150 -3.79 18.45 14.71
CA CYS A 150 -3.12 18.40 13.40
C CYS A 150 -2.05 17.29 13.33
N GLN A 151 -1.37 17.01 14.44
CA GLN A 151 -0.34 15.95 14.53
C GLN A 151 -0.93 14.56 14.74
N GLY A 152 -2.08 14.42 15.41
CA GLY A 152 -2.80 13.14 15.57
C GLY A 152 -3.25 12.56 14.24
N HIS A 153 -3.30 13.39 13.20
CA HIS A 153 -3.47 12.96 11.81
C HIS A 153 -2.23 12.28 11.22
N ASN A 154 -1.04 12.62 11.73
CA ASN A 154 0.25 12.05 11.34
C ASN A 154 0.73 10.94 12.31
N PHE A 155 -0.03 10.67 13.37
CA PHE A 155 0.28 9.69 14.41
C PHE A 155 -0.90 8.74 14.61
N GLY A 156 -1.04 7.77 13.69
CA GLY A 156 -1.25 6.41 14.16
C GLY A 156 -0.03 6.04 15.00
N ARG A 157 -0.19 5.93 16.32
CA ARG A 157 0.87 5.66 17.29
C ARG A 157 0.39 4.64 18.30
#